data_AF-A0AAW0MZI1-F1
#
_entry.id   AF-A0AAW0MZI1-F1
#
_cell.length_a   1.000
_cell.length_b   1.000
_cell.length_c   1.000
_cell.angle_alpha   90.00
_cell.angle_beta   90.00
_cell.angle_gamma   90.00
#
_symmetry.space_group_name_H-M   'P 1'
#
loop_
_entity.id
_entity.type
_entity.pdbx_description
1 polymer ?
#
loop_
_entity_poly.entity_id
_entity_poly.type
_entity_poly.pdbx_seq_one_letter_code
_entity_poly.pdbx_strand_id
1 'polypeptide(L)'
;MPAILMDINGDIEDVETHVLEAHVLETNDDSNITSNVKTITEYLLSHKKIPMPHDLPVKLRTDEELPPQTFVPSENVCPLCPGPTPPELNTEIITCKAVVYGIKYIHKGSSVAVKKCPACQNVIRFQEYESGFHNFNNKVFLTMPLCELLLSGLANKTTPGRMLETLTFFNNNTYHHQTIRKAFQHFLALTDFKYEFTCHQCGHNPPIIIADGNWKLAFDIPIGTFKRPEQDSILEEDLEVDITKAWDDLTKALIAEGSLSGTTTNPYKQKLSHSTLAPWMGENTRYGNVLPKTEIKKAMGKKRDTAISKAAQNVNEDTIRELIESKKPLRKDLQDACHALGVSSDGSVTDLIIKLEELLNFRDVYPKLFVKIQKAGGGVLHFSCIHGVVYYMNFLFWKEELAGIRYSLCQMNEDHFKHILRIVIELHNLKINRQFKHEMETLCHTELFIGPQGILGLTSEKNRLGPAKTTPNPAFDQNAGCTDPILGSDIGADPGNFAGSGIDSMILVQ
;
A
#
# COMPACT_ATOMS: atom_id res chain seq x y z
N MET A 1 -20.39 -9.80 -8.17
CA MET A 1 -19.28 -9.35 -7.32
C MET A 1 -19.04 -7.87 -7.60
N PRO A 2 -19.38 -6.94 -6.70
CA PRO A 2 -18.96 -5.56 -6.87
C PRO A 2 -17.86 -5.20 -5.86
N ALA A 3 -16.83 -4.52 -6.37
CA ALA A 3 -16.23 -3.39 -5.67
C ALA A 3 -15.48 -3.65 -4.34
N ILE A 4 -14.33 -4.34 -4.38
CA ILE A 4 -13.33 -4.20 -3.30
C ILE A 4 -12.91 -2.71 -3.15
N LEU A 5 -13.07 -1.89 -4.21
CA LEU A 5 -12.58 -0.52 -4.29
C LEU A 5 -13.55 0.52 -4.92
N MET A 6 -14.83 0.21 -5.24
CA MET A 6 -15.66 1.18 -6.02
C MET A 6 -16.27 2.35 -5.23
N ASP A 7 -16.23 2.41 -3.90
CA ASP A 7 -16.89 3.51 -3.15
C ASP A 7 -16.03 4.06 -2.01
N ILE A 8 -14.97 4.81 -2.35
CA ILE A 8 -14.25 5.71 -1.42
C ILE A 8 -14.31 7.13 -2.00
N ASN A 9 -15.52 7.62 -2.28
CA ASN A 9 -15.74 8.97 -2.83
C ASN A 9 -16.47 9.83 -1.79
N GLY A 10 -15.75 10.76 -1.18
CA GLY A 10 -16.30 11.85 -0.39
C GLY A 10 -15.73 13.17 -0.91
N ASP A 11 -16.61 14.08 -1.32
CA ASP A 11 -16.27 15.42 -1.79
C ASP A 11 -15.76 16.29 -0.63
N ILE A 12 -14.52 16.79 -0.75
CA ILE A 12 -13.99 17.87 0.09
C ILE A 12 -13.16 18.78 -0.83
N GLU A 13 -13.60 20.03 -0.96
CA GLU A 13 -12.75 21.14 -1.38
C GLU A 13 -11.94 21.56 -0.16
N ASP A 14 -10.62 21.78 -0.27
CA ASP A 14 -10.01 22.74 0.63
C ASP A 14 -8.74 23.44 0.12
N VAL A 15 -8.70 24.68 0.61
CA VAL A 15 -7.88 25.85 0.32
C VAL A 15 -6.44 25.75 0.84
N GLU A 16 -5.55 26.39 0.09
CA GLU A 16 -4.16 26.82 0.31
C GLU A 16 -3.47 26.59 1.67
N THR A 17 -2.21 26.13 1.55
CA THR A 17 -1.22 25.98 2.61
C THR A 17 -0.20 27.12 2.53
N HIS A 18 -0.09 27.96 3.56
CA HIS A 18 1.09 28.81 3.77
C HIS A 18 1.90 28.30 4.95
N VAL A 19 3.14 27.94 4.65
CA VAL A 19 4.17 27.42 5.54
C VAL A 19 4.79 28.57 6.33
N LEU A 20 4.82 28.44 7.67
CA LEU A 20 5.74 29.19 8.52
C LEU A 20 6.88 28.25 8.94
N GLU A 21 8.01 28.35 8.25
CA GLU A 21 9.29 27.78 8.67
C GLU A 21 10.18 28.91 9.21
N ALA A 22 10.34 28.97 10.53
CA ALA A 22 11.39 29.76 11.15
C ALA A 22 12.66 28.90 11.25
N HIS A 23 13.71 29.33 10.54
CA HIS A 23 15.03 28.74 10.54
C HIS A 23 15.74 28.98 11.89
N VAL A 24 16.30 27.92 12.48
CA VAL A 24 17.44 28.02 13.40
C VAL A 24 18.52 27.09 12.84
N LEU A 25 19.67 27.70 12.53
CA LEU A 25 20.89 27.04 12.06
C LEU A 25 21.57 26.34 13.23
N GLU A 26 21.64 25.01 13.21
CA GLU A 26 22.71 24.27 13.89
C GLU A 26 23.16 23.11 13.00
N THR A 27 24.37 23.26 12.45
CA THR A 27 25.10 22.23 11.72
C THR A 27 25.64 21.21 12.72
N ASN A 28 24.90 20.11 12.91
CA ASN A 28 25.44 18.90 13.53
C ASN A 28 25.55 17.81 12.47
N ASP A 29 26.71 17.15 12.47
CA ASP A 29 27.21 16.13 11.54
C ASP A 29 26.11 15.13 11.07
N ASP A 30 25.70 15.24 9.80
CA ASP A 30 24.60 14.47 9.18
C ASP A 30 24.77 12.95 9.32
N SER A 31 26.03 12.49 9.43
CA SER A 31 26.38 11.08 9.60
C SER A 31 25.91 10.50 10.94
N ASN A 32 26.04 11.27 12.01
CA ASN A 32 25.68 10.86 13.38
C ASN A 32 24.15 10.90 13.57
N ILE A 33 23.49 11.92 13.02
CA ILE A 33 22.02 12.02 13.03
C ILE A 33 21.39 10.83 12.31
N THR A 34 21.92 10.46 11.14
CA THR A 34 21.44 9.32 10.36
C THR A 34 21.59 7.99 11.11
N SER A 35 22.73 7.79 11.79
CA SER A 35 22.98 6.61 12.62
C SER A 35 21.99 6.51 13.80
N ASN A 36 21.70 7.64 14.45
CA ASN A 36 20.74 7.71 15.55
C ASN A 36 19.31 7.40 15.09
N VAL A 37 18.90 7.91 13.93
CA VAL A 37 17.57 7.62 13.34
C VAL A 37 17.41 6.12 13.03
N LYS A 38 18.44 5.47 12.49
CA LYS A 38 18.40 4.01 12.28
C LYS A 38 18.26 3.26 13.59
N THR A 39 19.08 3.61 14.58
CA THR A 39 19.11 2.94 15.87
C THR A 39 17.77 3.04 16.61
N ILE A 40 17.15 4.23 16.64
CA ILE A 40 15.83 4.40 17.27
C ILE A 40 14.73 3.68 16.49
N THR A 41 14.80 3.64 15.16
CA THR A 41 13.82 2.95 14.32
C THR A 41 13.84 1.44 14.60
N GLU A 42 15.03 0.82 14.61
CA GLU A 42 15.17 -0.60 14.92
C GLU A 42 14.76 -0.91 16.37
N TYR A 43 15.08 -0.02 17.32
CA TYR A 43 14.63 -0.14 18.70
C TYR A 43 13.10 -0.19 18.81
N LEU A 44 12.40 0.76 18.16
CA LEU A 44 10.94 0.80 18.19
C LEU A 44 10.31 -0.45 17.57
N LEU A 45 10.87 -0.92 16.47
CA LEU A 45 10.41 -2.14 15.78
C LEU A 45 10.61 -3.41 16.61
N SER A 46 11.68 -3.48 17.40
CA SER A 46 12.01 -4.67 18.19
C SER A 46 11.39 -4.68 19.59
N HIS A 47 11.14 -3.52 20.20
CA HIS A 47 10.72 -3.42 21.60
C HIS A 47 9.41 -2.67 21.84
N LYS A 48 8.91 -1.90 20.87
CA LYS A 48 7.76 -0.99 21.03
C LYS A 48 6.65 -1.22 20.01
N LYS A 49 6.59 -2.42 19.41
CA LYS A 49 5.46 -2.83 18.57
C LYS A 49 4.16 -2.76 19.34
N ILE A 50 3.12 -2.35 18.65
CA ILE A 50 1.77 -2.21 19.20
C ILE A 50 0.96 -3.41 18.70
N PRO A 51 0.38 -4.23 19.59
CA PRO A 51 -0.51 -5.30 19.17
C PRO A 51 -1.67 -4.75 18.33
N MET A 52 -2.23 -5.59 17.48
CA MET A 52 -3.40 -5.20 16.71
C MET A 52 -4.51 -4.74 17.66
N PRO A 53 -5.25 -3.65 17.32
CA PRO A 53 -6.21 -3.10 18.28
C PRO A 53 -7.26 -4.10 18.77
N HIS A 54 -7.74 -5.03 17.94
CA HIS A 54 -8.68 -6.04 18.41
C HIS A 54 -8.15 -6.96 19.52
N ASP A 55 -6.82 -7.08 19.66
CA ASP A 55 -6.14 -7.82 20.73
C ASP A 55 -5.91 -6.97 21.99
N LEU A 56 -6.11 -5.65 21.90
CA LEU A 56 -6.00 -4.72 23.02
C LEU A 56 -7.28 -4.70 23.86
N PRO A 57 -7.15 -4.49 25.19
CA PRO A 57 -8.30 -4.31 26.08
C PRO A 57 -9.26 -3.24 25.56
N VAL A 58 -10.57 -3.53 25.57
CA VAL A 58 -11.61 -2.59 25.08
C VAL A 58 -11.49 -1.22 25.73
N LYS A 59 -11.18 -1.19 27.04
CA LYS A 59 -10.98 0.05 27.80
C LYS A 59 -9.93 0.95 27.16
N LEU A 60 -8.78 0.40 26.80
CA LEU A 60 -7.66 1.15 26.19
C LEU A 60 -8.04 1.76 24.82
N ARG A 61 -8.99 1.14 24.13
CA ARG A 61 -9.43 1.54 22.79
C ARG A 61 -10.62 2.49 22.77
N THR A 62 -11.32 2.63 23.88
CA THR A 62 -12.61 3.35 23.93
C THR A 62 -12.62 4.47 24.97
N ASP A 63 -11.87 4.31 26.05
CA ASP A 63 -11.76 5.32 27.10
C ASP A 63 -10.59 6.26 26.83
N GLU A 64 -10.89 7.56 26.80
CA GLU A 64 -9.87 8.62 26.73
C GLU A 64 -9.59 9.15 28.13
N GLU A 65 -8.47 8.71 28.70
CA GLU A 65 -7.91 9.25 29.93
C GLU A 65 -7.17 10.57 29.64
N LEU A 66 -7.11 11.47 30.63
CA LEU A 66 -6.36 12.71 30.47
C LEU A 66 -4.86 12.44 30.34
N PRO A 67 -4.12 13.21 29.53
CA PRO A 67 -2.69 13.03 29.39
C PRO A 67 -1.97 13.22 30.73
N PRO A 68 -0.92 12.44 31.03
CA PRO A 68 -0.06 12.72 32.18
C PRO A 68 0.60 14.08 32.03
N GLN A 69 1.01 14.67 33.17
CA GLN A 69 1.77 15.92 33.16
C GLN A 69 3.08 15.78 32.39
N THR A 70 3.76 14.64 32.54
CA THR A 70 5.00 14.32 31.85
C THR A 70 4.95 12.90 31.30
N PHE A 71 5.19 12.75 30.00
CA PHE A 71 5.44 11.47 29.35
C PHE A 71 6.90 11.05 29.59
N VAL A 72 7.12 9.88 30.20
CA VAL A 72 8.45 9.38 30.54
C VAL A 72 8.59 7.93 30.07
N PRO A 73 9.66 7.59 29.31
CA PRO A 73 9.90 6.21 28.89
C PRO A 73 10.02 5.27 30.09
N SER A 74 9.50 4.06 29.96
CA SER A 74 9.45 3.06 31.04
C SER A 74 10.81 2.43 31.35
N GLU A 75 11.75 2.42 30.40
CA GLU A 75 13.07 1.78 30.54
C GLU A 75 13.90 2.43 31.64
N ASN A 76 14.50 1.66 32.54
CA ASN A 76 15.44 2.19 33.53
C ASN A 76 16.91 1.93 33.18
N VAL A 77 17.15 0.91 32.35
CA VAL A 77 18.47 0.52 31.85
C VAL A 77 18.49 0.54 30.33
N CYS A 78 19.66 0.72 29.72
CA CYS A 78 19.78 0.83 28.27
C CYS A 78 19.45 -0.49 27.55
N PRO A 79 18.43 -0.54 26.68
CA PRO A 79 18.09 -1.76 25.93
C PRO A 79 19.06 -2.04 24.75
N LEU A 80 19.95 -1.10 24.44
CA LEU A 80 20.83 -1.17 23.26
C LEU A 80 22.29 -1.51 23.60
N CYS A 81 22.68 -1.43 24.88
CA CYS A 81 24.03 -1.81 25.29
C CYS A 81 24.09 -3.33 25.50
N PRO A 82 25.06 -4.04 24.89
CA PRO A 82 25.23 -5.46 25.13
C PRO A 82 25.75 -5.72 26.54
N GLY A 83 25.33 -6.84 27.14
CA GLY A 83 25.91 -7.37 28.38
C GLY A 83 24.89 -7.60 29.50
N PRO A 84 25.30 -8.30 30.58
CA PRO A 84 24.42 -8.67 31.69
C PRO A 84 24.04 -7.50 32.60
N THR A 85 24.76 -6.38 32.51
CA THR A 85 24.55 -5.18 33.36
C THR A 85 24.51 -3.92 32.49
N PRO A 86 23.43 -3.66 31.74
CA PRO A 86 23.30 -2.46 30.95
C PRO A 86 23.29 -1.20 31.85
N PRO A 87 23.84 -0.07 31.38
CA PRO A 87 23.93 1.15 32.17
C PRO A 87 22.54 1.75 32.46
N GLU A 88 22.39 2.38 33.62
CA GLU A 88 21.21 3.16 33.98
C GLU A 88 21.06 4.37 33.06
N LEU A 89 19.81 4.75 32.78
CA LEU A 89 19.48 5.83 31.87
C LEU A 89 19.25 7.15 32.63
N ASN A 90 19.78 8.24 32.07
CA ASN A 90 19.56 9.60 32.59
C ASN A 90 18.31 10.22 31.96
N THR A 91 17.40 10.72 32.78
CA THR A 91 16.15 11.34 32.30
C THR A 91 16.35 12.83 32.01
N GLU A 92 15.87 13.29 30.86
CA GLU A 92 15.96 14.68 30.41
C GLU A 92 14.62 15.12 29.81
N ILE A 93 14.10 16.30 30.21
CA ILE A 93 12.89 16.88 29.62
C ILE A 93 13.27 17.62 28.34
N ILE A 94 12.72 17.19 27.21
CA ILE A 94 13.05 17.74 25.88
C ILE A 94 12.00 18.73 25.35
N THR A 95 10.79 18.71 25.90
CA THR A 95 9.74 19.69 25.57
C THR A 95 8.68 19.75 26.66
N CYS A 96 8.06 20.92 26.80
CA CYS A 96 6.86 21.16 27.63
C CYS A 96 5.68 21.65 26.78
N LYS A 97 5.75 21.42 25.46
CA LYS A 97 4.80 21.94 24.48
C LYS A 97 4.21 20.83 23.62
N ALA A 98 4.21 19.59 24.11
CA ALA A 98 3.60 18.50 23.37
C ALA A 98 2.09 18.71 23.26
N VAL A 99 1.53 18.24 22.15
CA VAL A 99 0.11 18.29 21.84
C VAL A 99 -0.41 16.87 21.71
N VAL A 100 -1.48 16.57 22.43
CA VAL A 100 -2.19 15.29 22.40
C VAL A 100 -3.52 15.48 21.69
N TYR A 101 -3.73 14.75 20.60
CA TYR A 101 -4.98 14.74 19.85
C TYR A 101 -5.81 13.52 20.25
N GLY A 102 -7.03 13.77 20.72
CA GLY A 102 -8.04 12.75 20.99
C GLY A 102 -9.36 13.02 20.29
N ILE A 103 -10.33 12.14 20.48
CA ILE A 103 -11.71 12.23 20.01
C ILE A 103 -12.46 13.29 20.80
N LYS A 104 -12.29 13.36 22.12
CA LYS A 104 -13.03 14.27 23.01
C LYS A 104 -12.32 15.61 23.18
N TYR A 105 -10.99 15.62 23.12
CA TYR A 105 -10.21 16.83 23.42
C TYR A 105 -8.93 16.94 22.58
N ILE A 106 -8.41 18.16 22.52
CA ILE A 106 -7.03 18.45 22.13
C ILE A 106 -6.33 19.08 23.34
N HIS A 107 -5.33 18.41 23.88
CA HIS A 107 -4.59 18.87 25.04
C HIS A 107 -3.23 19.41 24.62
N LYS A 108 -2.86 20.60 25.10
CA LYS A 108 -1.60 21.27 24.78
C LYS A 108 -0.80 21.51 26.06
N GLY A 109 0.52 21.36 25.98
CA GLY A 109 1.43 21.73 27.06
C GLY A 109 1.88 20.56 27.94
N SER A 110 1.73 19.31 27.50
CA SER A 110 2.33 18.18 28.20
C SER A 110 3.86 18.21 28.09
N SER A 111 4.53 17.83 29.16
CA SER A 111 5.98 17.61 29.16
C SER A 111 6.33 16.24 28.60
N VAL A 112 7.47 16.14 27.92
CA VAL A 112 7.99 14.87 27.41
C VAL A 112 9.44 14.78 27.81
N ALA A 113 9.76 13.68 28.49
CA ALA A 113 11.10 13.30 28.81
C ALA A 113 11.61 12.22 27.85
N VAL A 114 12.92 12.20 27.66
CA VAL A 114 13.64 11.09 27.07
C VAL A 114 14.65 10.56 28.08
N LYS A 115 15.16 9.36 27.82
CA LYS A 115 16.14 8.70 28.66
C LYS A 115 17.40 8.43 27.86
N LYS A 116 18.53 9.04 28.23
CA LYS A 116 19.79 8.94 27.50
C LYS A 116 20.74 7.95 28.18
N CYS A 117 21.31 7.05 27.39
CA CYS A 117 22.33 6.13 27.87
C CYS A 117 23.68 6.87 28.04
N PRO A 118 24.32 6.82 29.22
CA PRO A 118 25.62 7.46 29.42
C PRO A 118 26.75 6.77 28.66
N ALA A 119 26.62 5.47 28.33
CA ALA A 119 27.66 4.71 27.64
C ALA A 119 27.58 4.85 26.12
N CYS A 120 26.45 4.46 25.51
CA CYS A 120 26.29 4.48 24.04
C CYS A 120 25.64 5.75 23.50
N GLN A 121 25.26 6.69 24.36
CA GLN A 121 24.63 7.98 24.01
C GLN A 121 23.27 7.90 23.30
N ASN A 122 22.75 6.69 23.04
CA ASN A 122 21.42 6.50 22.46
C ASN A 122 20.33 7.09 23.37
N VAL A 123 19.30 7.62 22.71
CA VAL A 123 18.14 8.24 23.35
C VAL A 123 16.97 7.27 23.27
N ILE A 124 16.34 6.98 24.40
CA ILE A 124 15.12 6.19 24.51
C ILE A 124 13.95 7.15 24.68
N ARG A 125 12.93 7.00 23.84
CA ARG A 125 11.72 7.84 23.86
C ARG A 125 10.51 7.04 24.32
N PHE A 126 9.52 7.79 24.82
CA PHE A 126 8.24 7.25 25.25
C PHE A 126 7.50 6.62 24.05
N GLN A 127 7.00 5.39 24.20
CA GLN A 127 6.16 4.69 23.22
C GLN A 127 5.28 3.64 23.93
N GLU A 128 4.91 3.87 25.19
CA GLU A 128 4.12 2.97 26.03
C GLU A 128 2.63 3.03 25.65
N TYR A 129 2.24 2.29 24.61
CA TYR A 129 0.85 2.28 24.12
C TYR A 129 -0.17 1.90 25.20
N GLU A 130 0.23 1.09 26.18
CA GLU A 130 -0.60 0.66 27.31
C GLU A 130 -1.09 1.83 28.18
N SER A 131 -0.42 2.99 28.13
CA SER A 131 -0.87 4.19 28.82
C SER A 131 -1.97 4.95 28.04
N GLY A 132 -2.44 4.43 26.90
CA GLY A 132 -3.49 5.04 26.09
C GLY A 132 -3.01 6.08 25.08
N PHE A 133 -1.69 6.21 24.86
CA PHE A 133 -1.14 7.20 23.94
C PHE A 133 -0.12 6.63 22.97
N HIS A 134 -0.23 7.06 21.71
CA HIS A 134 0.76 6.82 20.67
C HIS A 134 1.62 8.07 20.48
N ASN A 135 2.93 7.94 20.65
CA ASN A 135 3.87 9.01 20.38
C ASN A 135 4.32 9.00 18.91
N PHE A 136 4.10 10.10 18.19
CA PHE A 136 4.62 10.26 16.84
C PHE A 136 6.06 10.75 16.86
N ASN A 137 6.33 11.90 17.47
CA ASN A 137 7.62 12.60 17.36
C ASN A 137 8.04 13.43 18.59
N ASN A 138 7.59 13.02 19.78
CA ASN A 138 7.74 13.73 21.07
C ASN A 138 7.06 15.11 21.16
N LYS A 139 6.49 15.62 20.06
CA LYS A 139 5.71 16.87 20.04
C LYS A 139 4.22 16.59 19.80
N VAL A 140 3.92 15.49 19.12
CA VAL A 140 2.57 15.10 18.73
C VAL A 140 2.29 13.70 19.25
N PHE A 141 1.16 13.56 19.91
CA PHE A 141 0.63 12.29 20.41
C PHE A 141 -0.79 12.11 19.91
N LEU A 142 -1.17 10.87 19.65
CA LEU A 142 -2.55 10.48 19.40
C LEU A 142 -3.04 9.65 20.58
N THR A 143 -4.28 9.81 21.00
CA THR A 143 -4.91 8.85 21.91
C THR A 143 -5.13 7.52 21.18
N MET A 144 -5.02 6.42 21.91
CA MET A 144 -5.32 5.09 21.35
C MET A 144 -6.77 4.98 20.82
N PRO A 145 -7.79 5.58 21.47
CA PRO A 145 -9.13 5.67 20.90
C PRO A 145 -9.21 6.41 19.55
N LEU A 146 -8.47 7.52 19.37
CA LEU A 146 -8.43 8.19 18.08
C LEU A 146 -7.79 7.29 17.01
N CYS A 147 -6.70 6.59 17.32
CA CYS A 147 -6.10 5.63 16.41
C CYS A 147 -7.08 4.50 16.01
N GLU A 148 -7.83 3.95 16.98
CA GLU A 148 -8.84 2.93 16.74
C GLU A 148 -9.99 3.43 15.86
N LEU A 149 -10.46 4.65 16.09
CA LEU A 149 -11.49 5.27 15.26
C LEU A 149 -11.02 5.40 13.81
N LEU A 150 -9.82 5.94 13.59
CA LEU A 150 -9.25 6.11 12.25
C LEU A 150 -9.02 4.77 11.54
N LEU A 151 -8.56 3.74 12.27
CA LEU A 151 -8.39 2.39 11.74
C LEU A 151 -9.75 1.76 11.38
N SER A 152 -10.75 1.93 12.24
CA SER A 152 -12.12 1.49 11.99
C SER A 152 -12.72 2.19 10.77
N GLY A 153 -12.38 3.47 10.56
CA GLY A 153 -12.72 4.20 9.33
C GLY A 153 -12.13 3.56 8.10
N LEU A 154 -10.83 3.27 8.10
CA LEU A 154 -10.18 2.58 6.99
C LEU A 154 -10.83 1.23 6.69
N ALA A 155 -11.12 0.42 7.72
CA ALA A 155 -11.82 -0.86 7.58
C ALA A 155 -13.24 -0.70 6.97
N ASN A 156 -13.87 0.44 7.21
CA ASN A 156 -15.18 0.82 6.68
C ASN A 156 -15.10 1.81 5.52
N LYS A 157 -13.98 1.82 4.76
CA LYS A 157 -13.83 2.58 3.52
C LYS A 157 -13.99 4.10 3.70
N THR A 158 -13.77 4.61 4.91
CA THR A 158 -13.81 6.03 5.25
C THR A 158 -12.39 6.55 5.43
N THR A 159 -12.10 7.73 4.88
CA THR A 159 -10.75 8.30 4.98
C THR A 159 -10.51 8.99 6.32
N PRO A 160 -9.26 8.99 6.82
CA PRO A 160 -8.91 9.69 8.06
C PRO A 160 -9.29 11.17 8.04
N GLY A 161 -9.13 11.86 6.91
CA GLY A 161 -9.50 13.28 6.77
C GLY A 161 -10.99 13.51 7.02
N ARG A 162 -11.85 12.68 6.39
CA ARG A 162 -13.31 12.77 6.56
C ARG A 162 -13.74 12.49 8.00
N MET A 163 -13.06 11.57 8.68
CA MET A 163 -13.30 11.32 10.11
C MET A 163 -12.92 12.51 10.96
N LEU A 164 -11.79 13.16 10.69
CA LEU A 164 -11.36 14.36 11.43
C LEU A 164 -12.30 15.56 11.20
N GLU A 165 -12.81 15.75 9.98
CA GLU A 165 -13.89 16.72 9.70
C GLU A 165 -15.14 16.41 10.53
N THR A 166 -15.54 15.14 10.55
CA THR A 166 -16.70 14.70 11.32
C THR A 166 -16.49 15.01 12.80
N LEU A 167 -15.32 14.71 13.35
CA LEU A 167 -14.98 15.05 14.74
C LEU A 167 -14.99 16.56 14.98
N THR A 168 -14.40 17.35 14.09
CA THR A 168 -14.40 18.82 14.15
C THR A 168 -15.82 19.37 14.30
N PHE A 169 -16.76 18.82 13.53
CA PHE A 169 -18.18 19.19 13.61
C PHE A 169 -18.82 18.80 14.95
N PHE A 170 -18.47 17.64 15.51
CA PHE A 170 -19.08 17.13 16.75
C PHE A 170 -18.57 17.81 18.03
N ASN A 171 -17.30 18.21 18.08
CA ASN A 171 -16.66 18.65 19.32
C ASN A 171 -16.07 20.07 19.25
N ASN A 172 -16.20 20.77 18.11
CA ASN A 172 -15.65 22.09 17.85
C ASN A 172 -14.11 22.19 18.03
N ASN A 173 -13.39 21.06 18.02
CA ASN A 173 -11.93 21.05 18.07
C ASN A 173 -11.34 21.24 16.66
N THR A 174 -10.23 21.98 16.57
CA THR A 174 -9.51 22.16 15.30
C THR A 174 -8.38 21.13 15.15
N TYR A 175 -8.60 20.13 14.30
CA TYR A 175 -7.63 19.06 14.05
C TYR A 175 -6.63 19.45 12.95
N HIS A 176 -5.35 19.16 13.17
CA HIS A 176 -4.32 19.40 12.15
C HIS A 176 -4.17 18.16 11.25
N HIS A 177 -4.96 18.10 10.17
CA HIS A 177 -5.15 16.91 9.34
C HIS A 177 -3.86 16.23 8.89
N GLN A 178 -2.89 17.00 8.35
CA GLN A 178 -1.65 16.43 7.82
C GLN A 178 -0.75 15.84 8.92
N THR A 179 -0.74 16.47 10.10
CA THR A 179 0.07 16.01 11.24
C THR A 179 -0.51 14.74 11.82
N ILE A 180 -1.84 14.69 11.99
CA ILE A 180 -2.53 13.50 12.48
C ILE A 180 -2.42 12.36 11.46
N ARG A 181 -2.49 12.64 10.16
CA ARG A 181 -2.31 11.62 9.12
C ARG A 181 -0.93 10.95 9.22
N LYS A 182 0.14 11.74 9.36
CA LYS A 182 1.50 11.22 9.55
C LYS A 182 1.65 10.43 10.85
N ALA A 183 1.14 10.98 11.95
CA ALA A 183 1.15 10.29 13.25
C ALA A 183 0.37 8.97 13.21
N PHE A 184 -0.76 8.95 12.51
CA PHE A 184 -1.57 7.75 12.34
C PHE A 184 -0.86 6.71 11.44
N GLN A 185 -0.15 7.14 10.40
CA GLN A 185 0.65 6.21 9.58
C GLN A 185 1.83 5.62 10.34
N HIS A 186 2.49 6.42 11.18
CA HIS A 186 3.51 5.95 12.10
C HIS A 186 2.92 4.92 13.09
N PHE A 187 1.72 5.17 13.63
CA PHE A 187 0.97 4.18 14.42
C PHE A 187 0.72 2.89 13.65
N LEU A 188 0.20 2.99 12.43
CA LEU A 188 -0.05 1.82 11.58
C LEU A 188 1.23 1.01 11.31
N ALA A 189 2.38 1.67 11.12
CA ALA A 189 3.66 1.00 10.86
C ALA A 189 4.22 0.28 12.11
N LEU A 190 3.96 0.84 13.29
CA LEU A 190 4.27 0.21 14.58
C LEU A 190 3.24 -0.84 15.01
N THR A 191 2.08 -0.91 14.36
CA THR A 191 1.08 -1.94 14.66
C THR A 191 1.51 -3.30 14.08
N ASP A 192 1.24 -4.37 14.83
CA ASP A 192 1.66 -5.73 14.51
C ASP A 192 0.68 -6.44 13.56
N PHE A 193 0.54 -5.91 12.34
CA PHE A 193 -0.20 -6.55 11.27
C PHE A 193 0.56 -7.78 10.75
N LYS A 194 -0.13 -8.91 10.57
CA LYS A 194 0.48 -10.17 10.13
C LYS A 194 0.70 -10.26 8.62
N TYR A 195 -0.20 -9.66 7.83
CA TYR A 195 -0.11 -9.63 6.37
C TYR A 195 -0.04 -11.03 5.70
N GLU A 196 -0.72 -12.02 6.28
CA GLU A 196 -0.69 -13.43 5.85
C GLU A 196 -1.38 -13.69 4.51
N PHE A 197 -2.35 -12.85 4.13
CA PHE A 197 -3.04 -12.89 2.83
C PHE A 197 -3.54 -14.31 2.46
N THR A 198 -4.17 -14.98 3.43
CA THR A 198 -4.62 -16.38 3.35
C THR A 198 -6.12 -16.47 3.61
N CYS A 199 -6.84 -17.36 2.91
CA CYS A 199 -8.26 -17.64 3.15
C CYS A 199 -8.45 -18.83 4.08
N HIS A 200 -9.27 -18.70 5.11
CA HIS A 200 -9.59 -19.81 6.02
C HIS A 200 -10.36 -20.97 5.36
N GLN A 201 -10.89 -20.77 4.16
CA GLN A 201 -11.61 -21.81 3.41
C GLN A 201 -10.74 -22.46 2.33
N CYS A 202 -9.86 -21.70 1.68
CA CYS A 202 -8.98 -22.22 0.62
C CYS A 202 -7.59 -22.63 1.11
N GLY A 203 -7.14 -22.12 2.26
CA GLY A 203 -5.78 -22.27 2.73
C GLY A 203 -4.79 -21.36 2.01
N HIS A 204 -3.50 -21.68 2.12
CA HIS A 204 -2.42 -20.89 1.50
C HIS A 204 -2.42 -20.96 -0.04
N ASN A 205 -2.91 -22.07 -0.60
CA ASN A 205 -2.84 -22.37 -2.03
C ASN A 205 -4.25 -22.60 -2.60
N PRO A 206 -5.02 -21.54 -2.89
CA PRO A 206 -6.36 -21.67 -3.43
C PRO A 206 -6.36 -22.31 -4.82
N PRO A 207 -7.33 -23.19 -5.14
CA PRO A 207 -7.38 -23.89 -6.42
C PRO A 207 -7.71 -22.97 -7.60
N ILE A 208 -8.40 -21.85 -7.33
CA ILE A 208 -8.80 -20.85 -8.32
C ILE A 208 -8.44 -19.47 -7.79
N ILE A 209 -7.73 -18.72 -8.63
CA ILE A 209 -7.38 -17.32 -8.40
C ILE A 209 -7.98 -16.47 -9.52
N ILE A 210 -8.61 -15.37 -9.13
CA ILE A 210 -9.20 -14.36 -10.01
C ILE A 210 -8.29 -13.13 -9.95
N ALA A 211 -7.75 -12.76 -11.11
CA ALA A 211 -6.97 -11.55 -11.28
C ALA A 211 -7.86 -10.39 -11.72
N ASP A 212 -7.78 -9.25 -11.01
CA ASP A 212 -8.52 -8.05 -11.35
C ASP A 212 -7.64 -6.80 -11.18
N GLY A 213 -7.82 -5.83 -12.09
CA GLY A 213 -7.05 -4.60 -12.15
C GLY A 213 -7.93 -3.40 -11.83
N ASN A 214 -7.60 -2.69 -10.75
CA ASN A 214 -8.24 -1.43 -10.42
C ASN A 214 -7.46 -0.24 -10.98
N TRP A 215 -8.06 0.41 -11.98
CA TRP A 215 -7.47 1.56 -12.68
C TRP A 215 -7.98 2.92 -12.18
N LYS A 216 -8.87 2.93 -11.19
CA LYS A 216 -9.42 4.17 -10.60
C LYS A 216 -8.49 4.79 -9.57
N LEU A 217 -7.45 4.08 -9.18
CA LEU A 217 -6.44 4.57 -8.25
C LEU A 217 -5.40 5.37 -9.04
N ALA A 218 -5.03 6.56 -8.54
CA ALA A 218 -3.97 7.37 -9.11
C ALA A 218 -2.90 7.73 -8.08
N PHE A 219 -1.63 7.54 -8.43
CA PHE A 219 -0.50 8.00 -7.63
C PHE A 219 -0.18 9.46 -7.93
N ASP A 220 0.34 10.17 -6.92
CA ASP A 220 0.88 11.51 -7.11
C ASP A 220 2.37 11.42 -7.49
N ILE A 221 2.66 10.86 -8.67
CA ILE A 221 4.02 10.68 -9.17
C ILE A 221 4.26 11.66 -10.33
N PRO A 222 5.35 12.45 -10.29
CA PRO A 222 5.72 13.32 -11.40
C PRO A 222 5.96 12.52 -12.68
N ILE A 223 5.48 13.04 -13.80
CA ILE A 223 5.70 12.45 -15.13
C ILE A 223 7.20 12.35 -15.41
N GLY A 224 7.63 11.22 -15.98
CA GLY A 224 9.04 10.97 -16.26
C GLY A 224 9.88 10.59 -15.04
N THR A 225 9.27 10.44 -13.86
CA THR A 225 9.91 9.80 -12.68
C THR A 225 10.36 8.38 -13.03
N PHE A 226 9.51 7.66 -13.77
CA PHE A 226 9.81 6.36 -14.34
C PHE A 226 10.33 6.54 -15.77
N LYS A 227 11.63 6.35 -15.97
CA LYS A 227 12.22 6.27 -17.30
C LYS A 227 12.20 4.82 -17.76
N ARG A 228 11.72 4.60 -18.99
CA ARG A 228 11.80 3.30 -19.65
C ARG A 228 13.28 2.88 -19.72
N PRO A 229 13.68 1.76 -19.11
CA PRO A 229 15.04 1.29 -19.21
C PRO A 229 15.35 0.90 -20.65
N GLU A 230 16.60 1.10 -21.07
CA GLU A 230 17.06 0.66 -22.40
C GLU A 230 17.16 -0.86 -22.40
N GLN A 231 16.89 -1.48 -23.55
CA GLN A 231 16.77 -2.94 -23.62
C GLN A 231 18.08 -3.67 -23.28
N ASP A 232 19.21 -3.03 -23.57
CA ASP A 232 20.55 -3.56 -23.29
C ASP A 232 21.06 -3.19 -21.88
N SER A 233 20.29 -2.41 -21.12
CA SER A 233 20.70 -1.88 -19.81
C SER A 233 20.06 -2.61 -18.62
N ILE A 234 19.25 -3.64 -18.84
CA ILE A 234 18.52 -4.35 -17.79
C ILE A 234 19.33 -5.55 -17.35
N LEU A 235 19.73 -5.55 -16.08
CA LEU A 235 20.44 -6.64 -15.46
C LEU A 235 19.46 -7.69 -14.93
N GLU A 236 19.93 -8.90 -14.69
CA GLU A 236 19.10 -9.98 -14.13
C GLU A 236 18.57 -9.62 -12.74
N GLU A 237 19.36 -8.88 -11.96
CA GLU A 237 18.97 -8.30 -10.66
C GLU A 237 17.81 -7.28 -10.74
N ASP A 238 17.60 -6.62 -11.88
CA ASP A 238 16.45 -5.71 -12.07
C ASP A 238 15.13 -6.48 -12.26
N LEU A 239 15.23 -7.77 -12.61
CA LEU A 239 14.10 -8.67 -12.84
C LEU A 239 13.69 -9.43 -11.58
N GLU A 240 14.31 -9.14 -10.44
CA GLU A 240 14.03 -9.75 -9.16
C GLU A 240 13.75 -8.66 -8.12
N VAL A 241 12.91 -8.98 -7.13
CA VAL A 241 12.67 -8.08 -6.01
C VAL A 241 12.55 -8.87 -4.72
N ASP A 242 13.38 -8.52 -3.74
CA ASP A 242 13.20 -8.99 -2.37
C ASP A 242 12.04 -8.21 -1.75
N ILE A 243 10.87 -8.85 -1.73
CA ILE A 243 9.65 -8.20 -1.24
C ILE A 243 9.71 -8.01 0.27
N THR A 244 10.36 -8.92 1.02
CA THR A 244 10.45 -8.80 2.48
C THR A 244 11.27 -7.57 2.82
N LYS A 245 12.43 -7.41 2.19
CA LYS A 245 13.28 -6.22 2.37
C LYS A 245 12.59 -4.94 1.92
N ALA A 246 11.95 -4.92 0.74
CA ALA A 246 11.33 -3.71 0.22
C ALA A 246 10.20 -3.19 1.13
N TRP A 247 9.40 -4.09 1.67
CA TRP A 247 8.30 -3.73 2.57
C TRP A 247 8.76 -3.45 4.01
N ASP A 248 9.85 -4.09 4.47
CA ASP A 248 10.52 -3.76 5.72
C ASP A 248 11.13 -2.35 5.66
N ASP A 249 11.87 -2.03 4.59
CA ASP A 249 12.42 -0.70 4.34
C ASP A 249 11.32 0.38 4.30
N LEU A 250 10.18 0.10 3.66
CA LEU A 250 9.02 1.00 3.67
C LEU A 250 8.49 1.22 5.10
N THR A 251 8.35 0.14 5.87
CA THR A 251 7.88 0.22 7.27
C THR A 251 8.85 1.04 8.12
N LYS A 252 10.16 0.80 7.97
CA LYS A 252 11.23 1.56 8.62
C LYS A 252 11.23 3.02 8.22
N ALA A 253 11.00 3.33 6.94
CA ALA A 253 10.90 4.71 6.47
C ALA A 253 9.77 5.48 7.15
N LEU A 254 8.59 4.85 7.31
CA LEU A 254 7.44 5.47 7.97
C LEU A 254 7.68 5.69 9.48
N ILE A 255 8.36 4.77 10.14
CA ILE A 255 8.70 4.90 11.56
C ILE A 255 9.78 5.97 11.76
N ALA A 256 10.79 5.97 10.90
CA ALA A 256 11.88 6.94 10.94
C ALA A 256 11.37 8.39 10.82
N GLU A 257 10.26 8.63 10.09
CA GLU A 257 9.66 9.97 9.97
C GLU A 257 9.34 10.62 11.33
N GLY A 258 8.98 9.82 12.34
CA GLY A 258 8.74 10.29 13.71
C GLY A 258 10.01 10.77 14.43
N SER A 259 11.19 10.43 13.92
CA SER A 259 12.50 10.76 14.51
C SER A 259 13.30 11.78 13.70
N LEU A 260 12.82 12.16 12.50
CA LEU A 260 13.47 13.16 11.67
C LEU A 260 13.21 14.58 12.22
N SER A 261 14.23 15.44 12.14
CA SER A 261 14.13 16.85 12.51
C SER A 261 14.67 17.72 11.37
N GLY A 262 13.93 18.76 10.99
CA GLY A 262 14.36 19.70 9.94
C GLY A 262 14.53 19.04 8.56
N THR A 263 15.69 19.24 7.95
CA THR A 263 16.03 18.82 6.57
C THR A 263 16.66 17.44 6.46
N THR A 264 16.76 16.68 7.57
CA THR A 264 17.40 15.36 7.57
C THR A 264 16.71 14.40 6.60
N THR A 265 17.52 13.78 5.72
CA THR A 265 17.01 12.79 4.76
C THR A 265 16.72 11.47 5.48
N ASN A 266 15.59 10.85 5.14
CA ASN A 266 15.20 9.57 5.72
C ASN A 266 16.15 8.45 5.21
N PRO A 267 16.87 7.74 6.10
CA PRO A 267 17.85 6.72 5.71
C PRO A 267 17.28 5.49 5.01
N TYR A 268 15.98 5.23 5.19
CA TYR A 268 15.29 4.07 4.61
C TYR A 268 14.50 4.44 3.36
N LYS A 269 14.42 5.73 3.02
CA LYS A 269 13.68 6.18 1.85
C LYS A 269 14.44 5.80 0.59
N GLN A 270 13.91 4.84 -0.14
CA GLN A 270 14.44 4.44 -1.43
C GLN A 270 14.00 5.43 -2.51
N LYS A 271 14.87 5.63 -3.51
CA LYS A 271 14.47 6.37 -4.71
C LYS A 271 13.44 5.54 -5.46
N LEU A 272 12.34 6.17 -5.84
CA LEU A 272 11.35 5.52 -6.67
C LEU A 272 11.94 5.16 -8.03
N SER A 273 11.93 3.88 -8.36
CA SER A 273 12.37 3.32 -9.63
C SER A 273 11.53 2.11 -9.99
N HIS A 274 11.67 1.64 -11.22
CA HIS A 274 11.02 0.39 -11.62
C HIS A 274 11.48 -0.79 -10.79
N SER A 275 12.72 -0.84 -10.30
CA SER A 275 13.25 -1.94 -9.49
C SER A 275 12.83 -1.87 -8.02
N THR A 276 12.51 -0.69 -7.47
CA THR A 276 12.11 -0.54 -6.05
C THR A 276 10.63 -0.83 -5.76
N LEU A 277 9.80 -0.99 -6.79
CA LEU A 277 8.37 -1.33 -6.67
C LEU A 277 8.11 -2.81 -6.32
N ALA A 278 7.89 -3.14 -5.05
CA ALA A 278 7.61 -4.52 -4.67
C ALA A 278 6.10 -4.84 -4.67
N PRO A 279 5.65 -5.97 -5.26
CA PRO A 279 4.35 -6.53 -4.95
C PRO A 279 4.32 -7.05 -3.50
N TRP A 280 3.14 -7.41 -3.00
CA TRP A 280 3.03 -8.18 -1.76
C TRP A 280 2.32 -9.50 -1.99
N MET A 281 2.85 -10.54 -1.34
CA MET A 281 2.29 -11.88 -1.25
C MET A 281 2.64 -12.45 0.13
N GLY A 282 1.70 -13.10 0.80
CA GLY A 282 1.92 -13.70 2.12
C GLY A 282 3.05 -14.75 2.09
N GLU A 283 3.78 -14.89 3.20
CA GLU A 283 4.92 -15.81 3.33
C GLU A 283 4.57 -17.26 2.97
N ASN A 284 3.42 -17.74 3.44
CA ASN A 284 2.99 -19.12 3.18
C ASN A 284 2.50 -19.36 1.74
N THR A 285 2.28 -18.31 0.95
CA THR A 285 1.78 -18.36 -0.43
C THR A 285 2.91 -18.29 -1.45
N ARG A 286 4.14 -17.96 -1.02
CA ARG A 286 5.30 -17.76 -1.90
C ARG A 286 6.41 -18.75 -1.58
N TYR A 287 7.18 -19.12 -2.59
CA TYR A 287 8.33 -20.02 -2.43
C TYR A 287 9.48 -19.39 -1.62
N GLY A 288 9.65 -18.06 -1.69
CA GLY A 288 10.72 -17.38 -0.98
C GLY A 288 10.58 -15.85 -0.95
N ASN A 289 11.63 -15.20 -0.47
CA ASN A 289 11.64 -13.75 -0.28
C ASN A 289 11.78 -12.94 -1.57
N VAL A 290 12.40 -13.55 -2.58
CA VAL A 290 12.65 -12.93 -3.88
C VAL A 290 11.57 -13.38 -4.86
N LEU A 291 10.90 -12.42 -5.48
CA LEU A 291 9.89 -12.67 -6.52
C LEU A 291 10.36 -12.16 -7.88
N PRO A 292 9.97 -12.83 -8.98
CA PRO A 292 10.25 -12.36 -10.32
C PRO A 292 9.44 -11.10 -10.63
N LYS A 293 10.11 -10.11 -11.20
CA LYS A 293 9.57 -8.80 -11.54
C LYS A 293 9.68 -8.55 -13.04
N THR A 294 8.77 -9.16 -13.77
CA THR A 294 8.75 -9.10 -15.24
C THR A 294 8.05 -7.87 -15.81
N GLU A 295 7.56 -6.96 -14.96
CA GLU A 295 6.85 -5.77 -15.43
C GLU A 295 7.73 -4.87 -16.30
N ILE A 296 9.04 -4.82 -16.01
CA ILE A 296 10.05 -4.14 -16.84
C ILE A 296 10.06 -4.67 -18.28
N LYS A 297 9.79 -5.96 -18.48
CA LYS A 297 9.71 -6.58 -19.82
C LYS A 297 8.43 -6.19 -20.57
N LYS A 298 7.34 -5.82 -19.89
CA LYS A 298 6.12 -5.29 -20.55
C LYS A 298 6.40 -3.97 -21.24
N ALA A 299 7.36 -3.21 -20.71
CA ALA A 299 7.90 -2.03 -21.35
C ALA A 299 8.70 -2.34 -22.61
N MET A 300 8.85 -3.58 -23.07
CA MET A 300 9.53 -3.88 -24.34
C MET A 300 8.57 -4.25 -25.46
N GLY A 301 7.26 -4.17 -25.23
CA GLY A 301 6.25 -4.38 -26.27
C GLY A 301 6.55 -3.54 -27.51
N LYS A 302 6.62 -4.20 -28.69
CA LYS A 302 6.95 -3.61 -29.99
C LYS A 302 6.20 -2.28 -30.19
N LYS A 303 6.91 -1.24 -30.65
CA LYS A 303 6.30 -0.01 -31.20
C LYS A 303 5.17 -0.44 -32.15
N ARG A 304 3.91 -0.17 -31.81
CA ARG A 304 2.84 -0.21 -32.83
C ARG A 304 3.24 0.76 -33.93
N ASP A 305 3.11 0.30 -35.16
CA ASP A 305 3.71 0.90 -36.35
C ASP A 305 3.53 2.42 -36.44
N THR A 306 4.67 3.12 -36.52
CA THR A 306 4.84 4.56 -36.77
C THR A 306 4.31 5.04 -38.13
N ALA A 307 3.47 4.27 -38.81
CA ALA A 307 2.88 4.64 -40.11
C ALA A 307 1.68 5.60 -39.98
N ILE A 308 0.96 5.58 -38.85
CA ILE A 308 -0.22 6.44 -38.63
C ILE A 308 0.17 7.89 -38.24
N SER A 309 1.40 8.10 -37.76
CA SER A 309 1.85 9.35 -37.12
C SER A 309 2.16 10.53 -38.07
N LYS A 310 2.20 10.35 -39.40
CA LYS A 310 2.54 11.47 -40.32
C LYS A 310 1.34 12.24 -40.87
N ALA A 311 0.14 11.66 -40.90
CA ALA A 311 -1.06 12.35 -41.42
C ALA A 311 -1.76 13.23 -40.37
N ALA A 312 -1.71 12.84 -39.08
CA ALA A 312 -2.42 13.50 -37.99
C ALA A 312 -1.75 14.79 -37.45
N GLN A 313 -0.66 15.29 -38.05
CA GLN A 313 0.08 16.45 -37.52
C GLN A 313 -0.58 17.82 -37.79
N ASN A 314 -1.59 17.90 -38.66
CA ASN A 314 -2.16 19.19 -39.12
C ASN A 314 -3.52 19.56 -38.53
N VAL A 315 -4.15 18.72 -37.70
CA VAL A 315 -5.46 19.01 -37.10
C VAL A 315 -5.35 18.95 -35.58
N ASN A 316 -5.65 20.05 -34.90
CA ASN A 316 -5.68 20.14 -33.44
C ASN A 316 -7.13 20.22 -32.92
N GLU A 317 -7.34 19.90 -31.64
CA GLU A 317 -8.66 19.81 -31.02
C GLU A 317 -9.44 21.12 -31.00
N ASP A 318 -8.77 22.26 -30.76
CA ASP A 318 -9.42 23.57 -30.73
C ASP A 318 -10.08 23.87 -32.09
N THR A 319 -9.41 23.50 -33.19
CA THR A 319 -9.97 23.65 -34.55
C THR A 319 -11.19 22.74 -34.76
N ILE A 320 -11.18 21.53 -34.21
CA ILE A 320 -12.30 20.58 -34.34
C ILE A 320 -13.49 21.02 -33.46
N ARG A 321 -13.24 21.51 -32.24
CA ARG A 321 -14.29 22.04 -31.36
C ARG A 321 -14.91 23.30 -31.93
N GLU A 322 -14.10 24.24 -32.41
CA GLU A 322 -14.61 25.43 -33.11
C GLU A 322 -15.43 25.06 -34.34
N LEU A 323 -15.02 24.02 -35.07
CA LEU A 323 -15.76 23.51 -36.22
C LEU A 323 -17.12 22.91 -35.80
N ILE A 324 -17.15 22.08 -34.76
CA ILE A 324 -18.37 21.43 -34.23
C ILE A 324 -19.33 22.44 -33.60
N GLU A 325 -18.81 23.39 -32.81
CA GLU A 325 -19.59 24.41 -32.09
C GLU A 325 -20.02 25.58 -32.99
N SER A 326 -19.53 25.62 -34.23
CA SER A 326 -19.96 26.61 -35.20
C SER A 326 -21.48 26.50 -35.44
N LYS A 327 -22.17 27.65 -35.52
CA LYS A 327 -23.64 27.67 -35.65
C LYS A 327 -24.17 26.97 -36.93
N LYS A 328 -23.31 26.75 -37.92
CA LYS A 328 -23.55 26.01 -39.17
C LYS A 328 -22.23 25.46 -39.74
N PRO A 329 -21.78 24.27 -39.31
CA PRO A 329 -20.56 23.69 -39.85
C PRO A 329 -20.73 23.35 -41.32
N LEU A 330 -19.77 23.76 -42.13
CA LEU A 330 -19.70 23.38 -43.54
C LEU A 330 -19.38 21.89 -43.61
N ARG A 331 -20.23 21.14 -44.33
CA ARG A 331 -20.06 19.68 -44.51
C ARG A 331 -18.67 19.32 -45.03
N LYS A 332 -18.13 20.14 -45.94
CA LYS A 332 -16.81 19.91 -46.54
C LYS A 332 -15.69 19.97 -45.50
N ASP A 333 -15.74 20.94 -44.59
CA ASP A 333 -14.74 21.12 -43.54
C ASP A 333 -14.78 19.96 -42.53
N LEU A 334 -15.97 19.44 -42.23
CA LEU A 334 -16.14 18.23 -41.40
C LEU A 334 -15.59 16.98 -42.10
N GLN A 335 -15.79 16.85 -43.42
CA GLN A 335 -15.25 15.74 -44.21
C GLN A 335 -13.72 15.79 -44.31
N ASP A 336 -13.16 16.98 -44.49
CA ASP A 336 -11.71 17.20 -44.54
C ASP A 336 -11.07 16.91 -43.18
N ALA A 337 -11.72 17.28 -42.08
CA ALA A 337 -11.32 16.90 -40.73
C ALA A 337 -11.38 15.38 -40.52
N CYS A 338 -12.46 14.70 -40.94
CA CYS A 338 -12.58 13.25 -40.88
C CYS A 338 -11.47 12.53 -41.67
N HIS A 339 -11.18 12.99 -42.89
CA HIS A 339 -10.11 12.45 -43.72
C HIS A 339 -8.72 12.63 -43.10
N ALA A 340 -8.44 13.80 -42.54
CA ALA A 340 -7.17 14.07 -41.87
C ALA A 340 -6.93 13.17 -40.63
N LEU A 341 -8.01 12.68 -40.04
CA LEU A 341 -8.01 11.77 -38.88
C LEU A 341 -8.15 10.30 -39.24
N GLY A 342 -8.22 9.98 -40.53
CA GLY A 342 -8.28 8.60 -41.02
C GLY A 342 -9.60 7.89 -40.75
N VAL A 343 -10.71 8.63 -40.60
CA VAL A 343 -12.06 8.07 -40.43
C VAL A 343 -12.96 8.34 -41.64
N SER A 344 -14.02 7.53 -41.80
CA SER A 344 -14.97 7.65 -42.92
C SER A 344 -15.67 9.01 -42.91
N SER A 345 -15.58 9.72 -44.04
CA SER A 345 -16.19 11.02 -44.32
C SER A 345 -17.61 10.93 -44.90
N ASP A 346 -18.23 9.75 -44.81
CA ASP A 346 -19.60 9.50 -45.28
C ASP A 346 -20.63 9.73 -44.17
N GLY A 347 -21.83 10.19 -44.56
CA GLY A 347 -22.96 10.43 -43.65
C GLY A 347 -23.55 11.84 -43.75
N SER A 348 -24.53 12.15 -42.92
CA SER A 348 -25.06 13.50 -42.74
C SER A 348 -24.09 14.39 -41.96
N VAL A 349 -24.34 15.70 -41.90
CA VAL A 349 -23.53 16.64 -41.08
C VAL A 349 -23.54 16.22 -39.61
N THR A 350 -24.68 15.76 -39.09
CA THR A 350 -24.83 15.24 -37.73
C THR A 350 -23.98 13.97 -37.53
N ASP A 351 -23.97 13.06 -38.50
CA ASP A 351 -23.16 11.83 -38.40
C ASP A 351 -21.66 12.15 -38.37
N LEU A 352 -21.22 13.15 -39.13
CA LEU A 352 -19.82 13.61 -39.12
C LEU A 352 -19.44 14.30 -37.81
N ILE A 353 -20.34 15.09 -37.23
CA ILE A 353 -20.14 15.72 -35.92
C ILE A 353 -20.02 14.66 -34.82
N ILE A 354 -20.97 13.71 -34.76
CA ILE A 354 -20.96 12.63 -33.76
C ILE A 354 -19.66 11.82 -33.85
N LYS A 355 -19.22 11.47 -35.07
CA LYS A 355 -17.95 10.76 -35.27
C LYS A 355 -16.75 11.56 -34.78
N LEU A 356 -16.70 12.86 -35.04
CA LEU A 356 -15.61 13.73 -34.57
C LEU A 356 -15.65 13.92 -33.05
N GLU A 357 -16.83 14.06 -32.45
CA GLU A 357 -17.03 14.10 -30.99
C GLU A 357 -16.62 12.79 -30.32
N GLU A 358 -17.00 11.65 -30.90
CA GLU A 358 -16.56 10.32 -30.46
C GLU A 358 -15.03 10.19 -30.54
N LEU A 359 -14.40 10.68 -31.60
CA LEU A 359 -12.94 10.69 -31.73
C LEU A 359 -12.24 11.58 -30.73
N LEU A 360 -12.82 12.73 -30.36
CA LEU A 360 -12.34 13.55 -29.25
C LEU A 360 -12.43 12.79 -27.91
N ASN A 361 -13.27 11.77 -27.82
CA ASN A 361 -13.33 10.86 -26.67
C ASN A 361 -12.33 9.67 -26.79
N PHE A 362 -11.72 9.44 -27.96
CA PHE A 362 -10.75 8.35 -28.17
C PHE A 362 -9.30 8.80 -27.98
N ARG A 363 -8.67 8.17 -26.98
CA ARG A 363 -7.41 8.56 -26.36
C ARG A 363 -6.13 8.30 -27.18
N ASP A 364 -6.20 7.46 -28.20
CA ASP A 364 -5.01 7.00 -28.95
C ASP A 364 -4.55 7.99 -30.05
N VAL A 365 -5.37 8.99 -30.38
CA VAL A 365 -5.16 9.86 -31.57
C VAL A 365 -4.57 11.25 -31.21
N TYR A 366 -4.79 11.78 -30.00
CA TYR A 366 -4.38 13.15 -29.63
C TYR A 366 -3.52 13.24 -28.36
N PRO A 367 -2.20 12.97 -28.47
CA PRO A 367 -1.30 12.96 -27.31
C PRO A 367 -1.02 14.36 -26.72
N LYS A 368 -1.33 15.47 -27.41
CA LYS A 368 -1.00 16.82 -26.95
C LYS A 368 -2.02 17.44 -25.98
N LEU A 369 -3.29 17.00 -26.01
CA LEU A 369 -4.29 17.43 -25.01
C LEU A 369 -3.95 16.92 -23.60
N PHE A 370 -3.27 15.78 -23.54
CA PHE A 370 -2.86 15.12 -22.32
C PHE A 370 -1.74 15.84 -21.56
N VAL A 371 -0.91 16.64 -22.24
CA VAL A 371 0.23 17.33 -21.62
C VAL A 371 -0.20 18.34 -20.55
N LYS A 372 -1.46 18.80 -20.56
CA LYS A 372 -1.99 19.79 -19.60
C LYS A 372 -2.82 19.21 -18.44
N ILE A 373 -3.16 17.91 -18.43
CA ILE A 373 -4.00 17.28 -17.38
C ILE A 373 -3.36 15.97 -16.87
N GLN A 374 -2.05 15.94 -16.66
CA GLN A 374 -1.35 14.71 -16.26
C GLN A 374 -1.04 14.65 -14.76
N LYS A 375 -1.67 13.69 -14.06
CA LYS A 375 -1.07 12.98 -12.92
C LYS A 375 -0.85 11.52 -13.35
N ALA A 376 0.37 11.01 -13.18
CA ALA A 376 0.73 9.64 -13.56
C ALA A 376 0.07 8.65 -12.62
N GLY A 377 -1.02 8.02 -13.09
CA GLY A 377 -1.99 7.37 -12.24
C GLY A 377 -1.65 5.95 -11.80
N GLY A 378 -1.30 5.03 -12.69
CA GLY A 378 -1.01 3.63 -12.36
C GLY A 378 -2.13 2.85 -11.62
N GLY A 379 -2.50 1.67 -12.11
CA GLY A 379 -3.51 0.83 -11.45
C GLY A 379 -2.99 0.00 -10.27
N VAL A 380 -3.86 -0.74 -9.61
CA VAL A 380 -3.49 -1.84 -8.70
C VAL A 380 -4.00 -3.15 -9.30
N LEU A 381 -3.12 -4.12 -9.50
CA LEU A 381 -3.47 -5.50 -9.77
C LEU A 381 -3.63 -6.23 -8.44
N HIS A 382 -4.72 -6.97 -8.25
CA HIS A 382 -4.85 -7.87 -7.13
C HIS A 382 -5.36 -9.24 -7.57
N PHE A 383 -4.89 -10.28 -6.88
CA PHE A 383 -5.38 -11.65 -7.08
C PHE A 383 -6.16 -12.09 -5.87
N SER A 384 -7.35 -12.63 -6.09
CA SER A 384 -8.25 -13.07 -5.03
C SER A 384 -8.81 -14.46 -5.30
N CYS A 385 -9.12 -15.22 -4.25
CA CYS A 385 -9.86 -16.46 -4.40
C CYS A 385 -11.36 -16.19 -4.67
N ILE A 386 -12.12 -17.25 -4.97
CA ILE A 386 -13.57 -17.16 -5.18
C ILE A 386 -14.36 -16.59 -3.99
N HIS A 387 -13.80 -16.64 -2.77
CA HIS A 387 -14.38 -16.07 -1.55
C HIS A 387 -14.04 -14.58 -1.36
N GLY A 388 -13.28 -13.97 -2.27
CA GLY A 388 -12.91 -12.55 -2.24
C GLY A 388 -11.74 -12.21 -1.30
N VAL A 389 -11.07 -13.20 -0.71
CA VAL A 389 -9.80 -13.01 0.03
C VAL A 389 -8.67 -12.78 -0.97
N VAL A 390 -7.89 -11.73 -0.75
CA VAL A 390 -6.77 -11.31 -1.60
C VAL A 390 -5.47 -12.00 -1.17
N TYR A 391 -4.76 -12.56 -2.15
CA TYR A 391 -3.49 -13.29 -1.96
C TYR A 391 -2.28 -12.51 -2.48
N TYR A 392 -2.50 -11.61 -3.44
CA TYR A 392 -1.44 -10.85 -4.09
C TYR A 392 -1.91 -9.45 -4.42
N MET A 393 -1.01 -8.48 -4.30
CA MET A 393 -1.19 -7.14 -4.86
C MET A 393 0.08 -6.68 -5.56
N ASN A 394 -0.08 -5.98 -6.69
CA ASN A 394 0.99 -5.28 -7.38
C ASN A 394 0.51 -3.93 -7.88
N PHE A 395 1.42 -2.98 -7.98
CA PHE A 395 1.14 -1.64 -8.45
C PHE A 395 1.55 -1.50 -9.92
N LEU A 396 0.61 -1.12 -10.77
CA LEU A 396 0.74 -1.09 -12.22
C LEU A 396 1.15 0.30 -12.69
N PHE A 397 2.43 0.64 -12.54
CA PHE A 397 2.94 1.98 -12.84
C PHE A 397 3.27 2.24 -14.32
N TRP A 398 3.14 1.24 -15.19
CA TRP A 398 3.52 1.33 -16.61
C TRP A 398 2.44 1.82 -17.56
N LYS A 399 1.19 1.82 -17.10
CA LYS A 399 0.08 2.40 -17.84
C LYS A 399 -0.15 3.78 -17.27
N GLU A 400 0.39 4.79 -17.95
CA GLU A 400 -0.06 6.16 -17.80
C GLU A 400 -1.52 6.21 -18.29
N GLU A 401 -2.46 5.73 -17.47
CA GLU A 401 -3.88 5.82 -17.70
C GLU A 401 -4.54 6.84 -16.76
N LEU A 402 -5.45 7.64 -17.33
CA LEU A 402 -6.19 8.69 -16.63
C LEU A 402 -6.87 8.13 -15.38
N ALA A 403 -6.69 8.80 -14.25
CA ALA A 403 -7.78 8.90 -13.29
C ALA A 403 -8.31 10.34 -13.36
N GLY A 404 -9.59 10.47 -13.69
CA GLY A 404 -10.33 11.72 -13.53
C GLY A 404 -10.26 12.21 -12.08
N ILE A 405 -10.39 13.53 -11.94
CA ILE A 405 -10.30 14.29 -10.69
C ILE A 405 -11.22 13.69 -9.60
N ARG A 406 -10.73 13.73 -8.35
CA ARG A 406 -11.37 13.47 -7.04
C ARG A 406 -11.23 12.04 -6.47
N TYR A 407 -10.10 11.78 -5.82
CA TYR A 407 -10.01 10.71 -4.82
C TYR A 407 -9.12 11.13 -3.65
N SER A 408 -9.57 10.84 -2.43
CA SER A 408 -8.88 11.19 -1.18
C SER A 408 -7.56 10.45 -0.96
N LEU A 409 -7.36 9.28 -1.59
CA LEU A 409 -6.08 8.56 -1.57
C LEU A 409 -5.05 9.15 -2.56
N CYS A 410 -5.49 9.88 -3.59
CA CYS A 410 -4.63 10.47 -4.62
C CYS A 410 -3.91 11.76 -4.16
N GLN A 411 -4.04 12.13 -2.88
CA GLN A 411 -3.27 13.19 -2.22
C GLN A 411 -2.20 12.63 -1.27
N MET A 412 -2.05 11.31 -1.21
CA MET A 412 -1.05 10.67 -0.39
C MET A 412 0.26 10.56 -1.17
N ASN A 413 1.38 10.74 -0.47
CA ASN A 413 2.65 10.33 -1.05
C ASN A 413 2.62 8.81 -1.32
N GLU A 414 3.47 8.37 -2.22
CA GLU A 414 3.49 6.98 -2.68
C GLU A 414 3.69 5.96 -1.53
N ASP A 415 4.66 6.19 -0.65
CA ASP A 415 4.97 5.33 0.48
C ASP A 415 3.76 5.13 1.40
N HIS A 416 3.07 6.24 1.69
CA HIS A 416 1.86 6.26 2.48
C HIS A 416 0.73 5.47 1.82
N PHE A 417 0.55 5.63 0.50
CA PHE A 417 -0.47 4.92 -0.24
C PHE A 417 -0.20 3.41 -0.23
N LYS A 418 1.02 2.98 -0.58
CA LYS A 418 1.41 1.56 -0.60
C LYS A 418 1.13 0.91 0.74
N HIS A 419 1.53 1.57 1.82
CA HIS A 419 1.36 1.05 3.16
C HIS A 419 -0.12 0.97 3.58
N ILE A 420 -0.90 2.03 3.33
CA ILE A 420 -2.33 2.01 3.65
C ILE A 420 -3.06 0.95 2.82
N LEU A 421 -2.75 0.79 1.54
CA LEU A 421 -3.39 -0.23 0.72
C LEU A 421 -3.12 -1.65 1.25
N ARG A 422 -1.87 -1.94 1.66
CA ARG A 422 -1.51 -3.21 2.30
C ARG A 422 -2.39 -3.49 3.53
N ILE A 423 -2.60 -2.45 4.36
CA ILE A 423 -3.42 -2.53 5.57
C ILE A 423 -4.90 -2.70 5.24
N VAL A 424 -5.43 -1.96 4.26
CA VAL A 424 -6.84 -2.08 3.84
C VAL A 424 -7.14 -3.50 3.36
N ILE A 425 -6.23 -4.10 2.58
CA ILE A 425 -6.37 -5.49 2.14
C ILE A 425 -6.30 -6.46 3.33
N GLU A 426 -5.38 -6.25 4.27
CA GLU A 426 -5.30 -7.07 5.49
C GLU A 426 -6.61 -7.00 6.30
N LEU A 427 -7.15 -5.81 6.53
CA LEU A 427 -8.42 -5.61 7.24
C LEU A 427 -9.60 -6.25 6.50
N HIS A 428 -9.63 -6.16 5.17
CA HIS A 428 -10.62 -6.82 4.32
C HIS A 428 -10.55 -8.34 4.45
N ASN A 429 -9.36 -8.91 4.34
CA ASN A 429 -9.14 -10.35 4.49
C ASN A 429 -9.54 -10.84 5.89
N LEU A 430 -9.12 -10.11 6.94
CA LEU A 430 -9.49 -10.41 8.32
C LEU A 430 -11.00 -10.38 8.52
N LYS A 431 -11.71 -9.41 7.92
CA LYS A 431 -13.18 -9.32 8.02
C LYS A 431 -13.85 -10.56 7.42
N ILE A 432 -13.48 -10.97 6.21
CA ILE A 432 -14.03 -12.16 5.55
C ILE A 432 -13.73 -13.41 6.39
N ASN A 433 -12.47 -13.59 6.78
CA ASN A 433 -12.03 -14.77 7.52
C ASN A 433 -12.68 -14.88 8.90
N ARG A 434 -12.87 -13.76 9.61
CA ARG A 434 -13.58 -13.73 10.90
C ARG A 434 -15.06 -14.04 10.75
N GLN A 435 -15.71 -13.46 9.75
CA GLN A 435 -17.11 -13.74 9.47
C GLN A 435 -17.31 -15.23 9.18
N PHE A 436 -16.51 -15.80 8.27
CA PHE A 436 -16.56 -17.22 7.96
C PHE A 436 -16.28 -18.09 9.19
N LYS A 437 -15.23 -17.78 9.96
CA LYS A 437 -14.91 -18.53 11.19
C LYS A 437 -16.08 -18.49 12.17
N HIS A 438 -16.66 -17.32 12.43
CA HIS A 438 -17.78 -17.16 13.34
C HIS A 438 -19.03 -17.94 12.90
N GLU A 439 -19.34 -17.91 11.60
CA GLU A 439 -20.44 -18.70 11.02
C GLU A 439 -20.20 -20.20 11.22
N MET A 440 -18.98 -20.69 10.96
CA MET A 440 -18.63 -22.10 11.13
C MET A 440 -18.63 -22.54 12.61
N GLU A 441 -18.12 -21.72 13.53
CA GLU A 441 -18.15 -22.00 14.97
C GLU A 441 -19.59 -22.07 15.50
N THR A 442 -20.46 -21.19 15.00
CA THR A 442 -21.88 -21.18 15.33
C THR A 442 -22.57 -22.46 14.85
N LEU A 443 -22.27 -22.91 13.62
CA LEU A 443 -22.83 -24.13 13.05
C LEU A 443 -22.32 -25.41 13.73
N CYS A 444 -21.05 -25.43 14.14
CA CYS A 444 -20.43 -26.62 14.73
C CYS A 444 -20.53 -26.69 16.26
N HIS A 445 -21.02 -25.62 16.91
CA HIS A 445 -21.06 -25.49 18.37
C HIS A 445 -19.71 -25.78 19.06
N THR A 446 -18.60 -25.46 18.39
CA THR A 446 -17.25 -25.65 18.89
C THR A 446 -16.34 -24.56 18.35
N GLU A 447 -15.31 -24.21 19.12
CA GLU A 447 -14.22 -23.38 18.62
C GLU A 447 -13.44 -24.11 17.53
N LEU A 448 -13.06 -23.36 16.52
CA LEU A 448 -12.30 -23.83 15.37
C LEU A 448 -10.90 -23.22 15.36
N PHE A 449 -9.91 -24.01 14.91
CA PHE A 449 -8.53 -23.56 14.80
C PHE A 449 -8.09 -23.48 13.34
N ILE A 450 -7.09 -22.64 13.06
CA ILE A 450 -6.49 -22.55 11.74
C ILE A 450 -5.43 -23.64 11.64
N GLY A 451 -5.62 -24.60 10.74
CA GLY A 451 -4.68 -25.68 10.49
C GLY A 451 -3.38 -25.20 9.82
N PRO A 452 -2.37 -26.09 9.70
CA PRO A 452 -1.05 -25.74 9.14
C PRO A 452 -1.09 -25.32 7.66
N GLN A 453 -2.18 -25.60 6.96
CA GLN A 453 -2.41 -25.18 5.57
C GLN A 453 -3.20 -23.87 5.47
N GLY A 454 -3.47 -23.19 6.60
CA GLY A 454 -4.28 -21.98 6.64
C GLY A 454 -5.79 -22.25 6.56
N ILE A 455 -6.22 -23.51 6.54
CA ILE A 455 -7.62 -23.92 6.45
C ILE A 455 -8.21 -24.10 7.85
N LEU A 456 -9.44 -23.65 8.05
CA LEU A 456 -10.17 -23.81 9.30
C LEU A 456 -10.47 -25.30 9.55
N GLY A 457 -10.09 -25.79 10.73
CA GLY A 457 -10.24 -27.18 11.15
C GLY A 457 -10.98 -27.33 12.49
N LEU A 458 -11.59 -28.49 12.69
CA LEU A 458 -12.27 -28.87 13.92
C LEU A 458 -11.27 -29.22 15.01
N THR A 459 -11.40 -28.59 16.18
CA THR A 459 -10.61 -28.92 17.37
C THR A 459 -10.89 -30.37 17.79
N SER A 460 -9.98 -31.29 17.51
CA SER A 460 -10.03 -32.65 18.06
C SER A 460 -9.49 -32.64 19.48
N GLU A 461 -10.24 -33.17 20.45
CA GLU A 461 -9.81 -33.30 21.85
C GLU A 461 -8.46 -34.04 22.02
N LYS A 462 -7.99 -34.76 21.00
CA LYS A 462 -6.72 -35.50 21.01
C LYS A 462 -5.45 -34.63 20.99
N ASN A 463 -5.54 -33.33 20.71
CA ASN A 463 -4.37 -32.44 20.67
C ASN A 463 -4.08 -31.69 22.00
N ARG A 464 -4.76 -32.04 23.10
CA ARG A 464 -4.49 -31.50 24.46
C ARG A 464 -3.40 -32.23 25.25
N LEU A 465 -2.64 -33.13 24.63
CA LEU A 465 -1.46 -33.72 25.27
C LEU A 465 -0.22 -32.91 24.85
N GLY A 466 0.46 -32.35 25.86
CA GLY A 466 1.63 -31.47 25.74
C GLY A 466 2.82 -32.08 24.98
N PRO A 467 3.96 -31.37 24.91
CA PRO A 467 5.04 -31.68 23.99
C PRO A 467 5.60 -33.08 24.27
N ALA A 468 5.36 -34.00 23.33
CA ALA A 468 5.99 -35.30 23.34
C ALA A 468 7.49 -35.11 23.10
N LYS A 469 8.27 -35.59 24.08
CA LYS A 469 9.74 -35.62 24.06
C LYS A 469 10.24 -36.23 22.76
N THR A 470 11.11 -35.49 22.08
CA THR A 470 12.00 -35.97 21.04
C THR A 470 12.87 -37.12 21.56
N THR A 471 12.86 -38.25 20.86
CA THR A 471 13.99 -39.20 20.79
C THR A 471 13.97 -39.94 19.45
N PRO A 472 15.12 -40.43 18.97
CA PRO A 472 15.55 -40.26 17.58
C PRO A 472 15.26 -41.45 16.65
N ASN A 473 15.29 -41.15 15.35
CA ASN A 473 15.30 -42.06 14.20
C ASN A 473 16.10 -43.35 14.39
N PRO A 474 15.64 -44.45 13.77
CA PRO A 474 16.52 -45.39 13.10
C PRO A 474 16.45 -45.22 11.58
N ALA A 475 17.63 -45.14 10.97
CA ALA A 475 17.87 -45.18 9.54
C ALA A 475 17.38 -46.50 8.90
N PHE A 476 16.91 -46.45 7.65
CA PHE A 476 16.92 -47.52 6.64
C PHE A 476 16.38 -46.89 5.33
N ASP A 477 16.79 -47.22 4.11
CA ASP A 477 18.04 -47.68 3.49
C ASP A 477 17.76 -47.54 1.98
N GLN A 478 18.80 -47.28 1.18
CA GLN A 478 18.67 -47.16 -0.27
C GLN A 478 18.60 -48.56 -0.90
N ASN A 479 17.66 -48.75 -1.84
CA ASN A 479 17.75 -49.59 -3.06
C ASN A 479 16.50 -50.44 -3.34
N ALA A 480 15.82 -50.11 -4.44
CA ALA A 480 15.19 -50.98 -5.45
C ALA A 480 14.35 -50.03 -6.34
N GLY A 481 14.51 -49.91 -7.65
CA GLY A 481 14.78 -50.93 -8.66
C GLY A 481 13.55 -51.01 -9.58
N CYS A 482 13.65 -50.36 -10.75
CA CYS A 482 12.90 -50.51 -12.01
C CYS A 482 11.44 -51.03 -12.00
N THR A 483 10.54 -50.34 -12.70
CA THR A 483 10.08 -50.72 -14.07
C THR A 483 8.98 -49.78 -14.59
N ASP A 484 9.19 -49.26 -15.80
CA ASP A 484 8.13 -48.74 -16.68
C ASP A 484 7.23 -49.87 -17.18
N PRO A 485 6.04 -49.54 -17.72
CA PRO A 485 5.83 -49.90 -19.12
C PRO A 485 5.22 -48.80 -19.99
N ILE A 486 5.76 -48.75 -21.21
CA ILE A 486 5.27 -48.07 -22.42
C ILE A 486 4.15 -48.90 -23.07
N LEU A 487 3.12 -48.24 -23.61
CA LEU A 487 2.36 -48.46 -24.87
C LEU A 487 0.98 -47.78 -24.71
N GLY A 488 0.43 -46.98 -25.63
CA GLY A 488 0.74 -46.60 -27.01
C GLY A 488 -0.57 -46.12 -27.69
N SER A 489 -0.40 -45.47 -28.85
CA SER A 489 -1.38 -45.14 -29.93
C SER A 489 -2.28 -43.90 -29.82
N ASP A 490 -1.75 -42.80 -30.39
CA ASP A 490 -2.22 -42.10 -31.61
C ASP A 490 -3.71 -42.17 -32.02
N ILE A 491 -4.34 -40.99 -32.09
CA ILE A 491 -5.18 -40.57 -33.22
C ILE A 491 -4.85 -39.10 -33.53
N GLY A 492 -4.29 -38.85 -34.70
CA GLY A 492 -4.10 -37.52 -35.26
C GLY A 492 -5.32 -37.00 -36.02
N ALA A 493 -5.57 -35.70 -35.95
CA ALA A 493 -6.24 -34.91 -36.98
C ALA A 493 -5.73 -33.46 -36.91
N ASP A 494 -5.26 -32.99 -38.06
CA ASP A 494 -4.60 -31.71 -38.36
C ASP A 494 -5.60 -30.51 -38.44
N PRO A 495 -5.18 -29.24 -38.67
CA PRO A 495 -5.63 -28.08 -37.90
C PRO A 495 -6.57 -27.15 -38.69
N GLY A 496 -7.52 -26.54 -37.99
CA GLY A 496 -8.43 -25.52 -38.53
C GLY A 496 -8.32 -24.21 -37.76
N ASN A 497 -7.85 -23.17 -38.44
CA ASN A 497 -7.84 -21.75 -38.07
C ASN A 497 -8.96 -21.31 -37.10
N PHE A 498 -8.58 -20.79 -35.94
CA PHE A 498 -9.33 -19.73 -35.26
C PHE A 498 -8.37 -18.72 -34.65
N ALA A 499 -8.29 -17.56 -35.29
CA ALA A 499 -7.71 -16.35 -34.73
C ALA A 499 -8.66 -15.82 -33.66
N GLY A 500 -8.24 -15.89 -32.39
CA GLY A 500 -8.91 -15.27 -31.27
C GLY A 500 -7.84 -14.75 -30.31
N SER A 501 -7.71 -13.43 -30.24
CA SER A 501 -6.81 -12.72 -29.33
C SER A 501 -7.24 -12.94 -27.87
N GLY A 502 -6.69 -13.98 -27.25
CA GLY A 502 -6.85 -14.33 -25.85
C GLY A 502 -5.62 -13.94 -25.05
N ILE A 503 -5.85 -13.55 -23.80
CA ILE A 503 -4.89 -13.04 -22.83
C ILE A 503 -4.03 -14.22 -22.34
N ASP A 504 -2.80 -14.33 -22.84
CA ASP A 504 -1.83 -15.28 -22.30
C ASP A 504 -1.15 -14.68 -21.06
N SER A 505 -1.68 -15.03 -19.89
CA SER A 505 -0.95 -14.99 -18.63
C SER A 505 -1.24 -16.27 -17.84
N MET A 506 -0.64 -17.38 -18.28
CA MET A 506 -0.40 -18.53 -17.43
C MET A 506 0.86 -18.25 -16.60
N ILE A 507 0.68 -17.98 -15.31
CA ILE A 507 1.69 -18.31 -14.31
C ILE A 507 1.32 -19.71 -13.85
N LEU A 508 2.06 -20.71 -14.33
CA LEU A 508 2.04 -22.05 -13.79
C LEU A 508 2.61 -21.97 -12.37
N VAL A 509 1.73 -22.02 -11.37
CA VAL A 509 2.09 -22.38 -10.01
C VAL A 509 2.01 -23.91 -9.96
N GLN A 510 3.14 -24.58 -9.79
CA GLN A 510 3.19 -25.97 -9.35
C GLN A 510 3.18 -26.01 -7.83
#